data_AF-A0A2Z4BYE0-F1
#
_entry.id   AF-A0A2Z4BYE0-F1
#
_cell.length_a   1.000
_cell.length_b   1.000
_cell.length_c   1.000
_cell.angle_alpha   90.00
_cell.angle_beta   90.00
_cell.angle_gamma   90.00
#
_symmetry.space_group_name_H-M   'P 1'
#
loop_
_entity.id
_entity.type
_entity.pdbx_description
1 polymer ?
#
loop_
_entity_poly.entity_id
_entity_poly.type
_entity_poly.pdbx_seq_one_letter_code
_entity_poly.pdbx_strand_id
1 'polypeptide(L)'
;YGKCGYDRFVKLREKNVNLKTLLAIGGWNEGSTKYSQMAASESKRKIFVDSVVALLKKHDFNGLDMDWEYPTQRGGAPEDQANFVILMGELKAALAPEGMLLTAAVSAGKATIDPAYDVPGMS
;
A
#
# COMPACT_ATOMS: atom_id res chain seq x y z
N TYR A 1 7.82 -7.53 -24.16
CA TYR A 1 6.93 -6.74 -23.28
C TYR A 1 5.52 -6.84 -23.83
N GLY A 2 4.43 -7.09 -23.10
CA GLY A 2 4.24 -7.58 -21.73
C GLY A 2 3.08 -8.60 -21.77
N LYS A 3 3.16 -9.68 -20.98
CA LYS A 3 2.25 -10.84 -21.08
C LYS A 3 0.87 -10.61 -20.43
N CYS A 4 0.40 -9.35 -20.34
CA CYS A 4 -0.81 -8.95 -19.60
C CYS A 4 -0.91 -9.61 -18.21
N GLY A 5 0.19 -9.56 -17.44
CA GLY A 5 0.32 -10.33 -16.20
C GLY A 5 -0.76 -10.02 -15.17
N TYR A 6 -1.09 -8.73 -14.98
CA TYR A 6 -2.18 -8.30 -14.11
C TYR A 6 -3.52 -8.86 -14.56
N ASP A 7 -3.89 -8.66 -15.82
CA ASP A 7 -5.18 -9.11 -16.34
C ASP A 7 -5.32 -10.64 -16.23
N ARG A 8 -4.24 -11.40 -16.51
CA ARG A 8 -4.23 -12.85 -16.35
C ARG A 8 -4.40 -13.30 -14.91
N PHE A 9 -3.79 -12.58 -13.97
CA PHE A 9 -3.90 -12.87 -12.54
C PHE A 9 -5.31 -12.57 -12.03
N VAL A 10 -5.84 -11.38 -12.35
CA VAL A 10 -7.18 -10.95 -11.94
C VAL A 10 -8.27 -11.86 -12.54
N LYS A 11 -8.08 -12.37 -13.76
CA LYS A 11 -8.98 -13.36 -14.40
C LYS A 11 -9.04 -14.72 -13.69
N LEU A 12 -8.15 -15.02 -12.74
CA LEU A 12 -8.30 -16.23 -11.92
C LEU A 12 -9.60 -16.21 -11.10
N ARG A 13 -10.17 -15.02 -10.84
CA ARG A 13 -11.48 -14.87 -10.20
C ARG A 13 -12.65 -15.40 -11.05
N GLU A 14 -12.49 -15.55 -12.37
CA GLU A 14 -13.49 -16.21 -13.22
C GLU A 14 -13.65 -17.71 -12.87
N LYS A 15 -12.61 -18.32 -12.29
CA LYS A 15 -12.63 -19.72 -11.83
C LYS A 15 -13.12 -19.87 -10.40
N ASN A 16 -12.94 -18.85 -9.58
CA ASN A 16 -13.40 -18.80 -8.20
C ASN A 16 -13.90 -17.38 -7.90
N VAL A 17 -15.22 -17.19 -7.99
CA VAL A 17 -15.88 -15.89 -7.80
C VAL A 17 -15.68 -15.30 -6.40
N ASN A 18 -15.28 -16.11 -5.42
CA ASN A 18 -14.97 -15.66 -4.07
C ASN A 18 -13.51 -15.21 -3.90
N LEU A 19 -12.63 -15.47 -4.88
CA LEU A 19 -11.23 -15.04 -4.83
C LEU A 19 -11.14 -13.52 -4.88
N LYS A 20 -10.31 -12.94 -4.00
CA LYS A 20 -9.94 -11.53 -4.02
C LYS A 20 -8.49 -11.39 -4.44
N THR A 21 -8.22 -10.48 -5.38
CA THR A 21 -6.87 -10.22 -5.89
C THR A 21 -6.45 -8.81 -5.50
N LEU A 22 -5.35 -8.68 -4.76
CA LEU A 22 -4.77 -7.39 -4.38
C LEU A 22 -3.46 -7.17 -5.14
N LEU A 23 -3.13 -5.91 -5.37
CA LEU A 23 -1.81 -5.51 -5.88
C LEU A 23 -0.96 -5.02 -4.71
N ALA A 24 0.19 -5.65 -4.50
CA ALA A 24 1.16 -5.17 -3.52
C ALA A 24 2.07 -4.10 -4.14
N ILE A 25 2.41 -3.07 -3.35
CA ILE A 25 3.42 -2.08 -3.70
C ILE A 25 4.42 -1.95 -2.57
N GLY A 26 5.72 -1.98 -2.89
CA GLY A 26 6.78 -2.07 -1.89
C GLY A 26 7.66 -3.29 -2.07
N GLY A 27 7.94 -3.97 -0.97
CA GLY A 27 8.84 -5.09 -0.86
C GLY A 27 10.30 -4.66 -0.67
N TRP A 28 11.09 -5.56 -0.11
CA TRP A 28 12.47 -5.32 0.30
C TRP A 28 13.31 -4.54 -0.73
N ASN A 29 13.29 -4.97 -2.00
CA ASN A 29 14.16 -4.40 -3.03
C ASN A 29 13.76 -2.99 -3.49
N GLU A 30 12.54 -2.53 -3.23
CA GLU A 30 12.11 -1.17 -3.57
C GLU A 30 12.75 -0.11 -2.66
N GLY A 31 13.25 -0.51 -1.48
CA GLY A 31 13.81 0.39 -0.48
C GLY A 31 12.74 1.25 0.20
N SER A 32 13.17 2.22 1.01
CA SER A 32 12.26 3.04 1.84
C SER A 32 12.27 4.53 1.49
N THR A 33 13.36 5.06 0.93
CA THR A 33 13.52 6.51 0.68
C THR A 33 12.40 7.13 -0.15
N LYS A 34 11.94 6.45 -1.22
CA LYS A 34 10.84 6.95 -2.07
C LYS A 34 9.51 7.03 -1.30
N TYR A 35 9.25 6.04 -0.43
CA TYR A 35 8.04 5.97 0.39
C TYR A 35 8.05 7.05 1.46
N SER A 36 9.17 7.22 2.18
CA SER A 36 9.33 8.30 3.17
C SER A 36 9.11 9.69 2.53
N GLN A 37 9.75 9.95 1.39
CA GLN A 37 9.57 11.22 0.67
C GLN A 37 8.14 11.46 0.15
N MET A 38 7.42 10.39 -0.21
CA MET A 38 6.02 10.47 -0.64
C MET A 38 5.10 10.71 0.56
N ALA A 39 5.27 9.94 1.63
CA ALA A 39 4.45 10.01 2.83
C ALA A 39 4.58 11.37 3.56
N ALA A 40 5.77 11.99 3.52
CA ALA A 40 6.03 13.28 4.16
C ALA A 40 5.33 14.50 3.52
N SER A 41 4.68 14.35 2.37
CA SER A 41 4.09 15.48 1.63
C SER A 41 2.66 15.20 1.22
N GLU A 42 1.71 16.00 1.71
CA GLU A 42 0.28 15.87 1.39
C GLU A 42 0.02 15.85 -0.12
N SER A 43 0.66 16.73 -0.89
CA SER A 43 0.49 16.76 -2.35
C SER A 43 1.02 15.49 -3.02
N LYS A 44 2.13 14.92 -2.55
CA LYS A 44 2.66 13.66 -3.08
C LYS A 44 1.82 12.47 -2.67
N ARG A 45 1.33 12.42 -1.43
CA ARG A 45 0.39 11.39 -0.98
C ARG A 45 -0.88 11.42 -1.80
N LYS A 46 -1.45 12.61 -2.04
CA LYS A 46 -2.61 12.76 -2.90
C LYS A 46 -2.37 12.19 -4.31
N ILE A 47 -1.26 12.57 -4.95
CA ILE A 47 -0.90 12.03 -6.27
C ILE A 47 -0.77 10.51 -6.24
N PHE A 48 -0.12 9.97 -5.19
CA PHE A 48 0.05 8.53 -5.01
C PHE A 48 -1.30 7.82 -4.86
N VAL A 49 -2.15 8.27 -3.94
CA VAL A 49 -3.50 7.72 -3.69
C VAL A 49 -4.35 7.74 -4.96
N ASP A 50 -4.41 8.88 -5.66
CA ASP A 50 -5.16 9.01 -6.91
C ASP A 50 -4.63 8.03 -7.98
N SER A 51 -3.31 7.87 -8.06
CA SER A 51 -2.67 6.95 -9.01
C SER A 51 -2.95 5.48 -8.69
N VAL A 52 -3.00 5.11 -7.40
CA VAL A 52 -3.36 3.77 -6.93
C VAL A 52 -4.78 3.45 -7.36
N VAL A 53 -5.75 4.31 -7.04
CA VAL A 53 -7.16 4.08 -7.40
C VAL A 53 -7.30 3.90 -8.90
N ALA A 54 -6.68 4.77 -9.70
CA ALA A 54 -6.71 4.67 -11.15
C ALA A 54 -6.12 3.34 -11.67
N LEU A 55 -4.99 2.90 -11.11
CA LEU A 55 -4.32 1.66 -11.52
C LEU A 55 -5.14 0.42 -11.15
N LEU A 56 -5.68 0.37 -9.93
CA LEU A 56 -6.49 -0.75 -9.47
C LEU A 56 -7.76 -0.90 -10.31
N LYS A 57 -8.45 0.21 -10.59
CA LYS A 57 -9.64 0.23 -11.46
C LYS A 57 -9.32 -0.22 -12.88
N LYS A 58 -8.19 0.25 -13.43
CA LYS A 58 -7.75 -0.11 -14.79
C LYS A 58 -7.56 -1.62 -14.97
N HIS A 59 -7.07 -2.30 -13.95
CA HIS A 59 -6.77 -3.73 -14.00
C HIS A 59 -7.73 -4.60 -13.18
N ASP A 60 -8.82 -4.02 -12.66
CA ASP A 60 -9.88 -4.73 -11.93
C ASP A 60 -9.40 -5.48 -10.67
N PHE A 61 -8.42 -4.91 -9.96
CA PHE A 61 -7.99 -5.43 -8.66
C PHE A 61 -9.04 -5.16 -7.58
N ASN A 62 -9.13 -6.03 -6.58
CA ASN A 62 -10.01 -5.85 -5.42
C ASN A 62 -9.40 -4.96 -4.34
N GLY A 63 -8.14 -4.54 -4.44
CA GLY A 63 -7.52 -3.74 -3.40
C GLY A 63 -6.01 -3.59 -3.53
N LEU A 64 -5.46 -2.86 -2.56
CA LEU A 64 -4.03 -2.62 -2.40
C LEU A 64 -3.51 -3.35 -1.18
N ASP A 65 -2.32 -3.92 -1.30
CA ASP A 65 -1.49 -4.32 -0.16
C ASP A 65 -0.26 -3.40 -0.06
N MET A 66 -0.08 -2.76 1.09
CA MET A 66 1.02 -1.82 1.32
C MET A 66 2.18 -2.53 2.01
N ASP A 67 3.25 -2.78 1.25
CA ASP A 67 4.46 -3.51 1.69
C ASP A 67 5.67 -2.56 1.85
N TRP A 68 5.49 -1.46 2.59
CA TRP A 68 6.59 -0.54 2.87
C TRP A 68 7.52 -1.16 3.92
N GLU A 69 8.73 -1.54 3.49
CA GLU A 69 9.75 -2.13 4.36
C GLU A 69 10.93 -1.18 4.62
N TYR A 70 10.99 -0.43 5.72
CA TYR A 70 9.91 -0.15 6.68
C TYR A 70 9.87 1.37 6.93
N PRO A 71 8.72 1.95 7.34
CA PRO A 71 8.69 3.31 7.87
C PRO A 71 9.81 3.53 8.88
N THR A 72 10.45 4.71 8.87
CA THR A 72 11.58 5.11 9.74
C THR A 72 12.93 4.44 9.44
N GLN A 73 12.96 3.44 8.57
CA GLN A 73 14.16 2.62 8.33
C GLN A 73 14.59 2.68 6.87
N ARG A 74 15.80 2.17 6.59
CA ARG A 74 16.30 1.94 5.22
C ARG A 74 16.28 3.19 4.34
N GLY A 75 16.60 4.34 4.94
CA GLY A 75 16.56 5.66 4.30
C GLY A 75 15.25 6.42 4.49
N GLY A 76 14.44 6.01 5.48
CA GLY A 76 13.30 6.76 6.00
C GLY A 76 13.66 7.70 7.15
N ALA A 77 12.66 8.39 7.68
CA ALA A 77 12.76 9.41 8.73
C ALA A 77 11.83 9.08 9.92
N PRO A 78 12.11 9.56 11.15
CA PRO A 78 11.26 9.27 12.32
C PRO A 78 9.78 9.64 12.14
N GLU A 79 9.50 10.69 11.37
CA GLU A 79 8.15 11.17 11.06
C GLU A 79 7.34 10.16 10.23
N ASP A 80 8.00 9.19 9.59
CA ASP A 80 7.35 8.16 8.79
C ASP A 80 6.32 7.36 9.59
N GLN A 81 6.47 7.19 10.91
CA GLN A 81 5.49 6.50 11.74
C GLN A 81 4.11 7.17 11.65
N ALA A 82 4.07 8.48 11.90
CA ALA A 82 2.84 9.27 11.80
C ALA A 82 2.38 9.44 10.34
N ASN A 83 3.32 9.68 9.42
CA ASN A 83 3.00 9.83 8.01
C ASN A 83 2.41 8.55 7.41
N PHE A 84 2.82 7.37 7.88
CA PHE A 84 2.26 6.10 7.45
C PHE A 84 0.80 5.95 7.88
N VAL A 85 0.43 6.34 9.11
CA VAL A 85 -0.97 6.38 9.56
C VAL A 85 -1.81 7.30 8.67
N ILE A 86 -1.30 8.51 8.39
CA ILE A 86 -2.00 9.48 7.53
C ILE A 86 -2.19 8.90 6.13
N LEU A 87 -1.14 8.34 5.53
CA LEU A 87 -1.20 7.70 4.21
C LEU A 87 -2.22 6.56 4.17
N MET A 88 -2.23 5.68 5.18
CA MET A 88 -3.19 4.57 5.26
C MET A 88 -4.62 5.08 5.43
N GLY A 89 -4.84 6.15 6.19
CA GLY A 89 -6.12 6.82 6.31
C GLY A 89 -6.62 7.41 4.98
N GLU A 90 -5.75 8.09 4.24
CA GLU A 90 -6.06 8.66 2.92
C GLU A 90 -6.36 7.56 1.89
N LEU A 91 -5.58 6.46 1.87
CA LEU A 91 -5.85 5.29 1.04
C LEU A 91 -7.19 4.63 1.40
N LYS A 92 -7.48 4.43 2.69
CA LYS A 92 -8.75 3.85 3.16
C LYS A 92 -9.94 4.71 2.71
N ALA A 93 -9.84 6.02 2.87
CA ALA A 93 -10.88 6.96 2.44
C ALA A 93 -11.12 6.93 0.92
N ALA A 94 -10.07 6.77 0.12
CA ALA A 94 -10.19 6.72 -1.34
C ALA A 94 -10.67 5.35 -1.87
N LEU A 95 -10.28 4.25 -1.21
CA LEU A 95 -10.60 2.88 -1.64
C LEU A 95 -11.99 2.39 -1.17
N ALA A 96 -12.46 2.86 -0.01
CA ALA A 96 -13.74 2.40 0.56
C ALA A 96 -14.97 2.68 -0.34
N PRO A 97 -15.13 3.86 -0.97
CA PRO A 97 -16.25 4.11 -1.89
C PRO A 97 -16.24 3.20 -3.14
N GLU A 98 -15.06 2.70 -3.53
CA GLU A 98 -14.88 1.77 -4.66
C GLU A 98 -15.08 0.30 -4.23
N GLY A 99 -15.37 0.04 -2.95
CA GLY A 99 -15.49 -1.32 -2.40
C GLY A 99 -14.17 -2.09 -2.41
N MET A 100 -13.03 -1.38 -2.43
CA MET A 100 -11.70 -1.98 -2.50
C MET A 100 -11.12 -2.22 -1.11
N LEU A 101 -10.39 -3.33 -0.97
CA LEU A 101 -9.65 -3.70 0.23
C LEU A 101 -8.36 -2.90 0.35
N LEU A 102 -7.96 -2.63 1.58
CA LEU A 102 -6.64 -2.11 1.93
C LEU A 102 -6.03 -3.02 3.00
N THR A 103 -4.85 -3.56 2.72
CA THR A 103 -4.05 -4.36 3.65
C THR A 103 -2.63 -3.83 3.73
N ALA A 104 -1.83 -4.34 4.67
CA ALA A 104 -0.42 -4.04 4.78
C ALA A 104 0.37 -5.26 5.23
N ALA A 105 1.55 -5.47 4.65
CA ALA A 105 2.54 -6.37 5.18
C ALA A 105 3.35 -5.65 6.27
N VAL A 106 3.42 -6.24 7.46
CA VAL A 106 4.07 -5.64 8.64
C VAL A 106 5.12 -6.57 9.23
N SER A 107 6.17 -5.99 9.79
CA SER A 107 7.22 -6.76 10.46
C SER A 107 6.72 -7.43 11.74
N ALA A 108 7.22 -8.64 12.00
CA ALA A 108 7.04 -9.34 13.28
C ALA A 108 8.12 -8.95 14.34
N GLY A 109 9.16 -8.22 13.95
CA GLY A 109 10.27 -7.86 14.81
C GLY A 109 9.97 -6.64 15.66
N LYS A 110 10.02 -6.77 17.00
CA LYS A 110 9.73 -5.65 17.93
C LYS A 110 10.58 -4.39 17.65
N ALA A 111 11.87 -4.58 17.35
CA ALA A 111 12.78 -3.48 17.02
C ALA A 111 12.36 -2.70 15.76
N THR A 112 11.58 -3.32 14.88
CA THR A 112 10.96 -2.64 13.73
C THR A 112 9.59 -2.08 14.09
N ILE A 113 8.77 -2.85 14.81
CA ILE A 113 7.41 -2.45 15.16
C ILE A 113 7.39 -1.15 15.96
N ASP A 114 8.18 -1.07 17.04
CA ASP A 114 8.17 0.05 17.97
C ASP A 114 8.37 1.42 17.29
N PRO A 115 9.35 1.61 16.38
CA PRO A 115 9.50 2.87 15.66
C PRO A 115 8.61 3.00 14.43
N ALA A 116 8.23 1.91 13.74
CA ALA A 116 7.61 2.01 12.42
C ALA A 116 6.09 2.14 12.45
N TYR A 117 5.41 1.58 13.47
CA TYR A 117 3.95 1.43 13.44
C TYR A 117 3.29 1.99 14.68
N ASP A 118 2.37 2.95 14.50
CA ASP A 118 1.34 3.25 15.49
C ASP A 118 0.19 2.25 15.31
N VAL A 119 0.31 1.10 15.96
CA VAL A 119 -0.64 -0.02 15.79
C VAL A 119 -2.09 0.40 16.08
N PRO A 120 -2.41 1.12 17.18
CA PRO A 120 -3.75 1.65 17.39
C PRO A 120 -4.19 2.61 16.27
N GLY A 121 -3.33 3.52 15.83
CA GLY A 121 -3.63 4.50 14.78
C GLY A 121 -3.90 3.89 13.40
N MET A 122 -3.44 2.65 13.16
CA MET A 122 -3.65 1.93 11.90
C MET A 122 -4.99 1.16 11.80
N SER A 123 -5.79 1.11 12.87
CA SER A 123 -7.04 0.32 12.95
C SER A 123 -8.21 0.94 12.18
#